data_AF-A0A357WTR8-F1
#
_entry.id   AF-A0A357WTR8-F1
#
_cell.length_a   1.000
_cell.length_b   1.000
_cell.length_c   1.000
_cell.angle_alpha   90.00
_cell.angle_beta   90.00
_cell.angle_gamma   90.00
#
_symmetry.space_group_name_H-M   'P 1'
#
loop_
_entity.id
_entity.type
_entity.pdbx_description
1 polymer ?
#
loop_
_entity_poly.entity_id
_entity_poly.type
_entity_poly.pdbx_seq_one_letter_code
_entity_poly.pdbx_strand_id
1 'polypeptide(L)'
;MRAAVKWKDYELLDASEGERLERWGDILLIRPDPQIIWKTKKSEGIWKKAHARYHRSQKGGGNWERLKPLPDSWQISYGSLKFNLKPMGFKHTGLFPEQAVNWDWMSQAIRRRDSSVRVLNLFGYT
;
A
#
# COMPACT_ATOMS: atom_id res chain seq x y z
N MET A 1 16.24 11.89 4.34
CA MET A 1 15.20 10.86 4.16
C MET A 1 13.83 11.55 4.12
N ARG A 2 12.90 11.17 3.23
CA ARG A 2 11.52 11.71 3.19
C ARG A 2 10.56 10.57 3.51
N ALA A 3 9.58 10.81 4.37
CA ALA A 3 8.58 9.82 4.78
C ALA A 3 7.15 10.29 4.45
N ALA A 4 6.31 9.36 4.00
CA ALA A 4 4.90 9.61 3.68
C ALA A 4 4.04 9.58 4.96
N VAL A 5 4.05 10.67 5.73
CA VAL A 5 3.42 10.72 7.06
C VAL A 5 1.97 11.22 7.07
N LYS A 6 1.43 11.67 5.93
CA LYS A 6 0.08 12.29 5.85
C LYS A 6 -1.03 11.31 5.49
N TRP A 7 -0.73 10.02 5.41
CA TRP A 7 -1.74 9.00 5.15
C TRP A 7 -2.72 8.91 6.31
N LYS A 8 -4.02 8.84 5.98
CA LYS A 8 -5.09 8.49 6.92
C LYS A 8 -5.62 7.09 6.63
N ASP A 9 -5.80 6.82 5.34
CA ASP A 9 -6.36 5.55 4.85
C ASP A 9 -5.27 4.50 4.56
N TYR A 10 -3.99 4.80 4.79
CA TYR A 10 -2.92 3.81 4.73
C TYR A 10 -2.09 3.85 6.00
N GLU A 11 -1.70 2.68 6.48
CA GLU A 11 -0.81 2.56 7.63
C GLU A 11 -0.04 1.25 7.59
N LEU A 12 1.28 1.30 7.81
CA LEU A 12 2.07 0.12 8.13
C LEU A 12 1.97 -0.12 9.64
N LEU A 13 1.18 -1.13 10.02
CA LEU A 13 0.84 -1.39 11.43
C LEU A 13 1.93 -2.17 12.16
N ASP A 14 2.49 -3.19 11.50
CA ASP A 14 3.52 -4.05 12.08
C ASP A 14 4.36 -4.72 10.98
N ALA A 15 5.55 -5.17 11.35
CA ALA A 15 6.49 -5.85 10.50
C ALA A 15 7.28 -6.86 11.33
N SER A 16 7.27 -8.13 10.94
CA SER A 16 8.05 -9.18 11.59
C SER A 16 8.16 -10.42 10.70
N GLU A 17 9.28 -11.14 10.79
CA GLU A 17 9.48 -12.45 10.16
C GLU A 17 9.21 -12.46 8.64
N GLY A 18 9.75 -11.47 7.92
CA GLY A 18 9.60 -11.37 6.46
C GLY A 18 8.22 -10.91 6.00
N GLU A 19 7.38 -10.42 6.91
CA GLU A 19 6.03 -9.96 6.59
C GLU A 19 5.74 -8.58 7.17
N ARG A 20 4.90 -7.83 6.46
CA ARG A 20 4.28 -6.60 6.91
C ARG A 20 2.77 -6.76 7.01
N LEU A 21 2.20 -6.14 8.03
CA LEU A 21 0.77 -5.96 8.20
C LEU A 21 0.43 -4.50 7.90
N GLU A 22 -0.45 -4.29 6.93
CA GLU A 22 -0.84 -2.96 6.47
C GLU A 22 -2.35 -2.78 6.52
N ARG A 23 -2.77 -1.56 6.83
CA ARG A 23 -4.15 -1.09 6.73
C ARG A 23 -4.33 -0.25 5.47
N TRP A 24 -5.42 -0.49 4.76
CA TRP A 24 -5.84 0.16 3.52
C TRP A 24 -7.33 0.49 3.61
N GLY A 25 -7.67 1.65 4.15
CA GLY A 25 -9.02 1.99 4.62
C GLY A 25 -9.37 1.10 5.81
N ASP A 26 -10.41 0.27 5.65
CA ASP A 26 -10.84 -0.73 6.63
C ASP A 26 -10.23 -2.12 6.37
N ILE A 27 -9.49 -2.29 5.28
CA ILE A 27 -8.93 -3.58 4.87
C ILE A 27 -7.53 -3.75 5.47
N LEU A 28 -7.29 -4.93 6.05
CA LEU A 28 -6.01 -5.33 6.63
C LEU A 28 -5.37 -6.42 5.77
N LEU A 29 -4.14 -6.21 5.33
CA LEU A 29 -3.43 -7.13 4.44
C LEU A 29 -2.09 -7.53 5.02
N ILE A 30 -1.78 -8.83 4.95
CA ILE A 30 -0.43 -9.35 5.24
C ILE A 30 0.28 -9.56 3.91
N ARG A 31 1.46 -8.96 3.76
CA ARG A 31 2.28 -9.09 2.55
C ARG A 31 3.72 -9.47 2.88
N PRO A 32 4.38 -10.25 2.01
CA PRO A 32 5.79 -10.55 2.18
C PRO A 32 6.66 -9.32 1.89
N ASP A 33 7.68 -9.15 2.70
CA ASP A 33 8.79 -8.24 2.47
C ASP A 33 10.11 -8.87 2.95
N PRO A 34 11.00 -9.28 2.03
CA PRO A 34 12.25 -9.96 2.39
C PRO A 34 13.23 -9.06 3.15
N GLN A 35 13.01 -7.74 3.19
CA GLN A 35 13.86 -6.81 3.95
C GLN A 35 13.52 -6.80 5.44
N ILE A 36 12.39 -7.38 5.84
CA ILE A 36 11.98 -7.52 7.24
C ILE A 36 12.70 -8.73 7.83
N ILE A 37 13.92 -8.51 8.30
CA ILE A 37 14.80 -9.57 8.84
C ILE A 37 14.69 -9.76 10.35
N TRP A 38 14.04 -8.83 11.06
CA TRP A 38 13.86 -8.90 12.51
C TRP A 38 12.71 -9.84 12.88
N LYS A 39 12.83 -10.42 14.08
CA LYS A 39 11.87 -11.35 14.66
C LYS A 39 11.33 -10.78 15.96
N THR A 40 10.23 -10.06 15.87
CA THR A 40 9.46 -9.61 17.02
C THR A 40 8.24 -10.51 17.19
N LYS A 41 7.80 -10.73 18.43
CA LYS A 41 6.58 -11.48 18.69
C LYS A 41 5.41 -10.76 18.04
N LYS A 42 4.80 -11.37 17.01
CA LYS A 42 3.60 -10.83 16.37
C LYS A 42 2.51 -10.68 17.43
N SER A 43 1.98 -9.47 17.59
CA SER A 43 0.88 -9.25 18.51
C SER A 43 -0.34 -10.03 18.00
N GLU A 44 -0.69 -11.12 18.69
CA GLU A 44 -1.69 -12.06 18.16
C GLU A 44 -3.02 -11.39 17.81
N GLY A 45 -3.38 -10.32 18.53
CA GLY A 45 -4.64 -9.62 18.34
C GLY A 45 -4.79 -8.96 16.96
N ILE A 46 -3.76 -8.28 16.46
CA ILE A 46 -3.91 -7.47 15.22
C ILE A 46 -3.68 -8.31 13.96
N TRP A 47 -2.74 -9.27 14.01
CA TRP A 47 -2.43 -10.13 12.86
C TRP A 47 -3.60 -11.08 12.54
N LYS A 48 -4.30 -11.59 13.57
CA LYS A 48 -5.54 -12.38 13.39
C LYS A 48 -6.71 -11.55 12.84
N LYS A 49 -6.59 -10.21 12.80
CA LYS A 49 -7.61 -9.34 12.19
C LYS A 49 -7.43 -9.15 10.69
N ALA A 50 -6.33 -9.62 10.10
CA ALA A 50 -6.07 -9.51 8.66
C ALA A 50 -7.24 -10.07 7.82
N HIS A 51 -7.55 -9.39 6.73
CA HIS A 51 -8.58 -9.81 5.77
C HIS A 51 -8.02 -10.77 4.74
N ALA A 52 -6.76 -10.58 4.33
CA ALA A 52 -6.08 -11.48 3.43
C ALA A 52 -4.57 -11.49 3.63
N ARG A 53 -3.95 -12.59 3.21
CA ARG A 53 -2.50 -12.80 3.20
C ARG A 53 -2.06 -13.16 1.80
N TYR A 54 -0.99 -12.54 1.31
CA TYR A 54 -0.38 -12.92 0.04
C TYR A 54 0.69 -13.99 0.24
N HIS A 55 0.52 -15.14 -0.42
CA HIS A 55 1.48 -16.23 -0.43
C HIS A 55 2.29 -16.18 -1.73
N ARG A 56 3.61 -16.08 -1.60
CA ARG A 56 4.51 -16.08 -2.76
C ARG A 56 4.75 -17.50 -3.24
N SER A 57 4.64 -17.74 -4.55
CA SER A 57 5.00 -19.02 -5.16
C SER A 57 6.49 -19.08 -5.49
N GLN A 58 7.11 -20.25 -5.31
CA GLN A 58 8.50 -20.49 -5.73
C GLN A 58 8.67 -20.44 -7.26
N LYS A 59 7.60 -20.68 -8.03
CA LYS A 59 7.60 -20.64 -9.50
C LYS A 59 7.35 -19.23 -10.07
N GLY A 60 7.31 -18.20 -9.21
CA GLY A 60 6.92 -16.84 -9.57
C GLY A 60 5.43 -16.56 -9.34
N GLY A 61 5.09 -15.29 -9.10
CA GLY A 61 3.75 -14.89 -8.71
C GLY A 61 3.38 -15.37 -7.30
N GLY A 62 2.12 -15.76 -7.13
CA GLY A 62 1.52 -16.11 -5.84
C GLY A 62 0.02 -15.88 -5.84
N ASN A 63 -0.61 -16.05 -4.68
CA ASN A 63 -2.05 -15.93 -4.52
C ASN A 63 -2.43 -15.25 -3.20
N TRP A 64 -3.59 -14.63 -3.20
CA TRP A 64 -4.21 -14.13 -1.98
C TRP A 64 -5.03 -15.24 -1.32
N GLU A 65 -4.73 -15.53 -0.06
CA GLU A 65 -5.61 -16.27 0.83
C GLU A 65 -6.57 -15.27 1.49
N ARG A 66 -7.87 -15.46 1.28
CA ARG A 66 -8.91 -14.67 1.95
C ARG A 66 -9.16 -15.27 3.34
N LEU A 67 -8.81 -14.54 4.38
CA LEU A 67 -8.98 -14.93 5.79
C LEU A 67 -10.33 -14.47 6.35
N LYS A 68 -10.87 -13.38 5.79
CA LYS A 68 -12.15 -12.76 6.16
C LYS A 68 -12.85 -12.24 4.90
N PRO A 69 -14.13 -11.80 4.99
CA PRO A 69 -14.78 -11.11 3.90
C PRO A 69 -13.92 -9.96 3.36
N LEU A 70 -13.60 -10.02 2.08
CA LEU A 70 -12.77 -9.05 1.39
C LEU A 70 -13.50 -8.65 0.10
N PRO A 71 -13.82 -7.36 -0.10
CA PRO A 71 -14.44 -6.92 -1.35
C PRO A 71 -13.47 -7.09 -2.52
N ASP A 72 -14.00 -7.26 -3.73
CA ASP A 72 -13.18 -7.41 -4.93
C ASP A 72 -12.42 -6.12 -5.27
N SER A 73 -12.93 -4.97 -4.84
CA SER A 73 -12.22 -3.69 -4.85
C SER A 73 -12.74 -2.75 -3.75
N TRP A 74 -11.91 -1.80 -3.33
CA TRP A 74 -12.28 -0.75 -2.37
C TRP A 74 -11.53 0.55 -2.67
N GLN A 75 -11.99 1.66 -2.10
CA GLN A 75 -11.36 2.96 -2.29
C GLN A 75 -10.60 3.42 -1.06
N ILE A 76 -9.48 4.11 -1.29
CA ILE A 76 -8.75 4.85 -0.25
C ILE A 76 -8.44 6.27 -0.74
N SER A 77 -8.15 7.18 0.17
CA SER A 77 -7.86 8.58 -0.13
C SER A 77 -6.51 9.06 0.40
N TYR A 78 -5.91 10.00 -0.33
CA TYR A 78 -4.77 10.79 0.12
C TYR A 78 -4.96 12.26 -0.27
N GLY A 79 -5.19 13.11 0.72
CA GLY A 79 -5.57 14.50 0.45
C GLY A 79 -6.83 14.58 -0.41
N SER A 80 -6.73 15.17 -1.60
CA SER A 80 -7.82 15.25 -2.57
C SER A 80 -7.85 14.10 -3.59
N LEU A 81 -6.89 13.17 -3.51
CA LEU A 81 -6.80 12.02 -4.43
C LEU A 81 -7.61 10.85 -3.89
N LYS A 82 -8.29 10.13 -4.77
CA LYS A 82 -8.99 8.87 -4.49
C LYS A 82 -8.44 7.77 -5.39
N PHE A 83 -8.15 6.61 -4.81
CA PHE A 83 -7.58 5.46 -5.50
C PHE A 83 -8.49 4.25 -5.36
N ASN A 84 -8.57 3.43 -6.41
CA ASN A 84 -9.29 2.16 -6.38
C ASN A 84 -8.29 1.01 -6.25
N LEU A 85 -8.38 0.25 -5.16
CA LEU A 85 -7.52 -0.88 -4.84
C LEU A 85 -8.25 -2.19 -5.06
N LYS A 86 -7.49 -3.23 -5.38
CA LYS A 86 -7.99 -4.60 -5.44
C LYS A 86 -6.86 -5.61 -5.21
N PRO A 87 -7.16 -6.84 -4.75
CA PRO A 87 -6.17 -7.90 -4.71
C PRO A 87 -5.80 -8.29 -6.15
N MET A 88 -4.53 -8.09 -6.52
CA MET A 88 -4.02 -8.47 -7.84
C MET A 88 -3.46 -9.90 -7.84
N GLY A 89 -3.15 -10.46 -9.01
CA GLY A 89 -2.39 -11.73 -9.12
C GLY A 89 -0.96 -11.67 -8.56
N PHE A 90 -0.51 -10.46 -8.17
CA PHE A 90 0.78 -10.20 -7.56
C PHE A 90 0.58 -9.54 -6.18
N LYS A 91 1.66 -9.44 -5.40
CA LYS A 91 1.65 -8.86 -4.04
C LYS A 91 1.22 -7.39 -3.96
N HIS A 92 1.10 -6.66 -5.08
CA HIS A 92 0.74 -5.24 -5.06
C HIS A 92 -0.78 -5.08 -4.97
N THR A 93 -1.21 -4.01 -4.32
CA THR A 93 -2.62 -3.63 -4.12
C THR A 93 -3.11 -2.62 -5.17
N GLY A 94 -2.23 -2.18 -6.08
CA GLY A 94 -2.51 -1.13 -7.05
C GLY A 94 -1.92 0.24 -6.69
N LEU A 95 -1.27 0.39 -5.52
CA LEU A 95 -0.73 1.69 -5.10
C LEU A 95 0.58 1.55 -4.33
N PHE A 96 1.48 2.52 -4.51
CA PHE A 96 2.74 2.68 -3.78
C PHE A 96 2.65 3.90 -2.84
N PRO A 97 2.17 3.72 -1.59
CA PRO A 97 1.87 4.82 -0.68
C PRO A 97 3.09 5.65 -0.31
N GLU A 98 4.30 5.09 -0.39
CA GLU A 98 5.56 5.79 -0.19
C GLU A 98 5.78 6.92 -1.22
N GLN A 99 5.17 6.85 -2.41
CA GLN A 99 5.27 7.88 -3.45
C GLN A 99 4.49 9.16 -3.12
N ALA A 100 3.68 9.16 -2.06
CA ALA A 100 2.91 10.35 -1.64
C ALA A 100 3.78 11.59 -1.38
N VAL A 101 5.02 11.42 -0.94
CA VAL A 101 5.99 12.52 -0.81
C VAL A 101 6.31 13.19 -2.14
N ASN A 102 6.33 12.42 -3.23
CA ASN A 102 6.56 12.92 -4.58
C ASN A 102 5.30 13.57 -5.14
N TRP A 103 4.12 13.02 -4.86
CA TRP A 103 2.85 13.64 -5.24
C TRP A 103 2.64 14.99 -4.55
N ASP A 104 2.94 15.10 -3.25
CA ASP A 104 2.91 16.36 -2.50
C ASP A 104 3.82 17.40 -3.14
N TRP A 105 5.05 17.00 -3.47
CA TRP A 105 6.04 17.88 -4.08
C TRP A 105 5.59 18.33 -5.48
N MET A 106 5.19 17.40 -6.35
CA MET A 106 4.70 17.72 -7.70
C MET A 106 3.48 18.63 -7.65
N SER A 107 2.51 18.35 -6.76
CA SER A 107 1.31 19.17 -6.60
C SER A 107 1.66 20.60 -6.21
N GLN A 108 2.59 20.79 -5.28
CA GLN A 108 3.06 22.13 -4.90
C GLN A 108 3.81 22.83 -6.02
N ALA A 109 4.69 22.11 -6.72
CA ALA A 109 5.47 22.67 -7.83
C ALA A 109 4.57 23.14 -8.98
N ILE A 110 3.51 22.38 -9.29
CA ILE A 110 2.51 22.71 -10.31
C ILE A 110 1.70 23.93 -9.89
N ARG A 111 1.19 23.96 -8.66
CA ARG A 111 0.34 25.06 -8.16
C ARG A 111 1.06 26.41 -8.05
N ARG A 112 2.40 26.42 -7.99
CA ARG A 112 3.22 27.65 -7.96
C ARG A 112 3.47 28.25 -9.34
N ARG A 113 3.01 27.63 -10.42
CA ARG A 113 3.16 28.18 -11.78
C ARG A 113 1.95 29.06 -12.11
N ASP A 114 2.23 30.24 -12.64
CA ASP A 114 1.19 31.19 -13.08
C ASP A 114 0.49 30.77 -14.38
N SER A 115 1.10 29.82 -15.11
CA SER A 115 0.60 29.30 -16.38
C SER A 115 0.31 27.80 -16.32
N SER A 116 -0.48 27.31 -17.28
CA SER A 116 -0.72 25.88 -17.43
C SER A 116 0.59 25.11 -17.69
N VAL A 117 0.67 23.91 -17.12
CA VAL A 117 1.83 23.01 -17.25
C VAL A 117 1.44 21.74 -18.00
N ARG A 118 2.38 21.21 -18.80
CA ARG A 118 2.26 19.87 -19.38
C ARG A 118 3.09 18.91 -18.56
N VAL A 119 2.49 17.78 -18.16
CA VAL A 119 3.13 16.76 -17.34
C VAL A 119 3.15 15.44 -18.10
N LEU A 120 4.34 14.83 -18.18
CA LEU A 120 4.53 13.48 -18.74
C LEU A 120 4.85 12.53 -17.59
N ASN A 121 4.01 11.51 -17.40
CA ASN A 121 4.20 10.47 -16.38
C ASN A 121 4.55 9.13 -17.05
N LEU A 122 5.85 8.83 -17.15
CA LEU A 122 6.33 7.55 -17.71
C LEU A 122 6.29 6.47 -16.62
N PHE A 123 5.84 5.27 -16.99
CA PHE A 123 5.63 4.16 -16.04
C PHE A 123 4.66 4.55 -14.90
N GLY A 124 3.63 5.33 -15.24
CA GLY A 124 2.81 6.05 -14.27
C GLY A 124 2.02 5.18 -13.28
N TYR A 125 1.78 3.91 -13.62
CA TYR A 125 0.97 2.98 -12.84
C TYR A 125 -0.37 3.61 -12.40
N THR A 126 -1.01 3.08 -11.36
CA THR A 126 -2.28 3.56 -10.79
C THR A 126 -2.07 4.57 -9.67
#